data_AF-A0A6H1ZZ86-F1
#
_entry.id   AF-A0A6H1ZZ86-F1
#
_cell.length_a   1.000
_cell.length_b   1.000
_cell.length_c   1.000
_cell.angle_alpha   90.00
_cell.angle_beta   90.00
_cell.angle_gamma   90.00
#
_symmetry.space_group_name_H-M   'P 1'
#
loop_
_entity.id
_entity.type
_entity.pdbx_description
1 polymer ?
#
loop_
_entity_poly.entity_id
_entity_poly.type
_entity_poly.pdbx_seq_one_letter_code
_entity_poly.pdbx_strand_id
1 'polypeptide(L)'
;MVKIRQFHGEVRPNDKGNAVFTPYDVQDFLGHTKKLIGEKVTVTMTKYKAYKPRSLEQNNYWHGVICEILSQENGDTPLYWHKYLKVRFLLGKIIGREPDMDRIISSGRFEEIAGMLTTTSLSTTEFETLNASVRSWASMQFGVLIPLPNEVPYQY
;
A
#
# COMPACT_ATOMS: atom_id res chain seq x y z
N MET A 1 -18.97 8.23 8.17
CA MET A 1 -17.84 7.74 7.36
C MET A 1 -17.48 8.83 6.34
N VAL A 2 -16.32 9.48 6.44
CA VAL A 2 -15.93 10.59 5.54
C VAL A 2 -15.42 10.00 4.22
N LYS A 3 -16.10 10.27 3.10
CA LYS A 3 -15.63 9.85 1.78
C LYS A 3 -14.51 10.79 1.32
N ILE A 4 -13.27 10.31 1.34
CA ILE A 4 -12.12 11.06 0.81
C ILE A 4 -12.12 10.92 -0.71
N ARG A 5 -12.36 12.01 -1.45
CA ARG A 5 -12.23 12.06 -2.90
C ARG A 5 -10.91 12.73 -3.27
N GLN A 6 -10.08 12.05 -4.08
CA GLN A 6 -8.82 12.60 -4.60
C GLN A 6 -9.06 13.19 -5.98
N PHE A 7 -8.67 14.45 -6.18
CA PHE A 7 -8.78 15.14 -7.48
C PHE A 7 -7.38 15.31 -8.08
N HIS A 8 -7.26 15.08 -9.40
CA HIS A 8 -5.99 15.18 -10.12
C HIS A 8 -6.03 16.38 -11.08
N GLY A 9 -4.90 17.09 -11.21
CA GLY A 9 -4.79 18.27 -12.05
C GLY A 9 -3.40 18.89 -11.99
N GLU A 10 -3.23 19.97 -12.74
CA GLU A 10 -2.01 20.75 -12.82
C GLU A 10 -2.19 22.12 -12.15
N VAL A 11 -1.10 22.71 -11.68
CA VAL A 11 -1.10 24.06 -11.11
C VAL A 11 -0.37 24.98 -12.07
N ARG A 12 -1.06 26.01 -12.56
CA ARG A 12 -0.52 27.02 -13.49
C ARG A 12 -0.68 28.42 -12.90
N PRO A 13 0.25 29.35 -13.15
CA PRO A 13 0.03 30.76 -12.82
C PRO A 13 -1.04 31.37 -13.74
N ASN A 14 -1.89 32.24 -13.22
CA ASN A 14 -2.76 33.10 -14.04
C ASN A 14 -2.07 34.42 -14.41
N ASP A 15 -2.75 35.26 -15.19
CA ASP A 15 -2.26 36.58 -15.64
C ASP A 15 -1.89 37.54 -14.50
N LYS A 16 -2.34 37.25 -13.27
CA LYS A 16 -2.04 38.01 -12.05
C LYS A 16 -0.95 37.37 -11.19
N GLY A 17 -0.32 36.29 -11.66
CA GLY A 17 0.71 35.54 -10.95
C GLY A 17 0.19 34.58 -9.86
N ASN A 18 -1.13 34.44 -9.69
CA ASN A 18 -1.70 33.53 -8.70
C ASN A 18 -1.74 32.10 -9.22
N ALA A 19 -1.47 31.12 -8.33
CA ALA A 19 -1.58 29.71 -8.65
C ALA A 19 -3.05 29.29 -8.85
N VAL A 20 -3.36 28.72 -10.02
CA VAL A 20 -4.65 28.17 -10.38
C VAL A 20 -4.51 26.67 -10.59
N PHE A 21 -5.32 25.88 -9.88
CA PHE A 21 -5.43 24.44 -10.09
C PHE A 21 -6.41 24.15 -11.23
N THR A 22 -5.95 23.43 -12.24
CA THR A 22 -6.77 22.96 -13.38
C THR A 22 -6.89 21.44 -13.29
N PRO A 23 -8.08 20.88 -13.02
CA PRO A 23 -8.28 19.44 -12.99
C PRO A 23 -8.10 18.83 -14.39
N TYR A 24 -7.61 17.59 -14.47
CA TYR A 24 -7.46 16.90 -15.77
C TYR A 24 -8.79 16.58 -16.43
N ASP A 25 -9.81 16.26 -15.62
CA ASP A 25 -11.20 16.16 -16.06
C ASP A 25 -12.03 17.21 -15.33
N VAL A 26 -12.26 18.33 -16.04
CA VAL A 26 -13.02 19.47 -15.51
C VAL A 26 -14.48 19.10 -15.28
N GLN A 27 -15.07 18.25 -16.13
CA GLN A 27 -16.49 17.93 -16.05
C GLN A 27 -16.79 17.02 -14.86
N ASP A 28 -15.97 16.00 -14.64
CA ASP A 28 -16.13 15.12 -13.47
C ASP A 28 -15.87 15.88 -12.16
N PHE A 29 -14.84 16.74 -12.13
CA PHE A 29 -14.55 17.62 -10.99
C PHE A 29 -15.74 18.54 -10.65
N LEU A 30 -16.33 19.20 -11.66
CA LEU A 30 -17.52 20.04 -11.47
C LEU A 30 -18.74 19.22 -11.03
N GLY A 31 -18.93 18.03 -11.60
CA GLY A 31 -20.01 17.13 -11.22
C GLY A 31 -19.91 16.67 -9.76
N HIS A 32 -18.70 16.42 -9.28
CA HIS A 32 -18.43 16.05 -7.89
C HIS A 32 -18.62 17.23 -6.93
N THR A 33 -18.11 18.42 -7.27
CA THR A 33 -18.22 19.61 -6.40
C THR A 33 -19.66 20.11 -6.27
N LYS A 34 -20.49 19.97 -7.32
CA LYS A 34 -21.93 20.26 -7.24
C LYS A 34 -22.65 19.48 -6.14
N LYS A 35 -22.23 18.24 -5.85
CA LYS A 35 -22.83 17.39 -4.81
C LYS A 35 -22.41 17.78 -3.39
N LEU A 36 -21.49 18.73 -3.25
CA LEU A 36 -20.90 19.14 -1.98
C LEU A 36 -21.33 20.55 -1.57
N ILE A 37 -22.27 21.16 -2.31
CA ILE A 37 -22.82 22.48 -1.99
C ILE A 37 -23.56 22.42 -0.64
N GLY A 38 -23.16 23.26 0.30
CA GLY A 38 -23.74 23.33 1.64
C GLY A 38 -23.08 22.41 2.68
N GLU A 39 -22.15 21.55 2.26
CA GLU A 39 -21.45 20.60 3.14
C GLU A 39 -20.08 21.14 3.58
N LYS A 40 -19.67 20.80 4.81
CA LYS A 40 -18.29 21.03 5.25
C LYS A 40 -17.39 19.97 4.64
N VAL A 41 -16.46 20.41 3.78
CA VAL A 41 -15.53 19.51 3.08
C VAL A 41 -14.08 19.82 3.42
N THR A 42 -13.27 18.77 3.52
CA THR A 42 -11.80 18.88 3.62
C THR A 42 -11.20 18.62 2.25
N VAL A 43 -10.36 19.53 1.77
CA VAL A 43 -9.62 19.40 0.50
C VAL A 43 -8.15 19.19 0.81
N THR A 44 -7.56 18.13 0.24
CA THR A 44 -6.12 17.85 0.35
C THR A 44 -5.49 17.98 -1.02
N MET A 45 -4.55 18.92 -1.17
CA MET A 45 -3.78 19.11 -2.40
C MET A 45 -2.38 18.53 -2.21
N THR A 46 -1.94 17.70 -3.14
CA THR A 46 -0.61 17.09 -3.12
C THR A 46 0.10 17.33 -4.44
N LYS A 47 1.42 17.53 -4.41
CA LYS A 47 2.24 17.63 -5.64
C LYS A 47 1.97 16.40 -6.51
N TYR A 48 1.68 16.63 -7.79
CA TYR A 48 1.50 15.56 -8.76
C TYR A 48 2.76 14.68 -8.75
N LYS A 49 2.59 13.41 -8.41
CA LYS A 49 3.60 12.37 -8.62
C LYS A 49 3.16 11.62 -9.86
N ALA A 50 3.93 11.75 -10.94
CA ALA A 50 3.66 11.09 -12.24
C ALA A 50 3.63 9.56 -12.16
N TYR A 51 3.95 9.00 -11.00
CA TYR A 51 3.91 7.58 -10.73
C TYR A 51 3.27 7.40 -9.36
N LYS A 52 2.05 6.85 -9.30
CA LYS A 52 1.64 6.08 -8.13
C LYS A 52 2.38 4.75 -8.27
N PRO A 53 3.38 4.44 -7.43
CA PRO A 53 4.14 3.20 -7.60
C PRO A 53 3.25 1.95 -7.57
N ARG A 54 2.08 2.06 -6.93
CA ARG A 54 1.11 0.98 -6.74
C ARG A 54 -0.32 1.47 -6.92
N SER A 55 -1.17 0.63 -7.51
CA SER A 55 -2.62 0.89 -7.59
C SER A 55 -3.28 0.75 -6.21
N LEU A 56 -4.48 1.31 -6.06
CA LEU A 56 -5.27 1.14 -4.83
C LEU A 56 -5.57 -0.36 -4.58
N GLU A 57 -5.84 -1.11 -5.64
CA GLU A 57 -6.11 -2.54 -5.60
C GLU A 57 -4.90 -3.33 -5.08
N GLN A 58 -3.68 -3.00 -5.51
CA GLN A 58 -2.46 -3.63 -5.03
C GLN A 58 -2.23 -3.39 -3.53
N ASN A 59 -2.51 -2.17 -3.05
CA ASN A 59 -2.43 -1.87 -1.62
C ASN A 59 -3.53 -2.60 -0.82
N ASN A 60 -4.75 -2.65 -1.35
CA ASN A 60 -5.85 -3.38 -0.72
C ASN A 60 -5.58 -4.87 -0.64
N TYR A 61 -4.98 -5.46 -1.68
CA TYR A 61 -4.57 -6.86 -1.70
C TYR A 61 -3.49 -7.15 -0.64
N TRP A 62 -2.46 -6.31 -0.58
CA TRP A 62 -1.39 -6.48 0.41
C TRP A 62 -1.91 -6.41 1.86
N HIS A 63 -2.66 -5.36 2.19
CA HIS A 63 -3.12 -5.14 3.55
C HIS A 63 -4.34 -6.00 3.90
N GLY A 64 -5.35 -6.01 3.04
CA GLY A 64 -6.65 -6.63 3.31
C GLY A 64 -6.76 -8.11 2.93
N VAL A 65 -5.76 -8.68 2.25
CA VAL A 65 -5.75 -10.12 1.92
C VAL A 65 -4.52 -10.79 2.50
N ILE A 66 -3.30 -10.40 2.06
CA ILE A 66 -2.07 -11.08 2.48
C ILE A 66 -1.88 -10.99 4.01
N CYS A 67 -1.89 -9.77 4.56
CA CYS A 67 -1.63 -9.58 5.99
C CYS A 67 -2.77 -10.13 6.86
N GLU A 68 -4.02 -10.05 6.41
CA GLU A 68 -5.19 -10.58 7.11
C GLU A 68 -5.17 -12.12 7.16
N ILE A 69 -4.96 -12.79 6.02
CA ILE A 69 -4.91 -14.26 5.98
C ILE A 69 -3.78 -14.77 6.86
N LEU A 70 -2.58 -14.17 6.77
CA LEU A 70 -1.47 -14.59 7.62
C LEU A 70 -1.77 -14.38 9.11
N SER A 71 -2.44 -13.28 9.46
CA SER A 71 -2.89 -13.00 10.82
C SER A 71 -3.91 -14.01 11.33
N GLN A 72 -4.87 -14.41 10.49
CA GLN A 72 -5.90 -15.38 10.86
C GLN A 72 -5.32 -16.79 11.03
N GLU A 73 -4.42 -17.20 10.15
CA GLU A 73 -3.86 -18.56 10.13
C GLU A 73 -2.74 -18.77 11.16
N ASN A 74 -1.98 -17.71 11.48
CA ASN A 74 -0.75 -17.83 12.28
C ASN A 74 -0.80 -16.99 13.58
N GLY A 75 -1.91 -16.30 13.85
CA GLY A 75 -2.04 -15.39 14.98
C GLY A 75 -1.40 -14.03 14.74
N ASP A 76 -1.22 -13.25 15.80
CA ASP A 76 -0.77 -11.86 15.75
C ASP A 76 -1.69 -10.94 14.91
N THR A 77 -1.28 -9.68 14.75
CA THR A 77 -2.09 -8.67 14.05
C THR A 77 -1.66 -8.52 12.58
N PRO A 78 -2.56 -8.07 11.68
CA PRO A 78 -2.18 -7.75 10.30
C PRO A 78 -1.04 -6.72 10.21
N LEU A 79 -0.97 -5.81 11.19
CA LEU A 79 0.13 -4.84 11.29
C LEU A 79 1.47 -5.51 11.64
N TYR A 80 1.47 -6.51 12.53
CA TYR A 80 2.66 -7.30 12.81
C TYR A 80 3.13 -8.02 11.55
N TRP A 81 2.23 -8.70 10.83
CA TRP A 81 2.56 -9.39 9.59
C TRP A 81 3.08 -8.46 8.51
N HIS A 82 2.50 -7.25 8.39
CA HIS A 82 3.05 -6.23 7.50
C HIS A 82 4.53 -5.91 7.80
N LYS A 83 4.88 -5.74 9.08
CA LYS A 83 6.26 -5.49 9.52
C LYS A 83 7.15 -6.71 9.29
N TYR A 84 6.66 -7.90 9.66
CA TYR A 84 7.39 -9.16 9.51
C TYR A 84 7.78 -9.41 8.06
N LEU A 85 6.83 -9.29 7.14
CA LEU A 85 7.06 -9.48 5.70
C LEU A 85 8.05 -8.44 5.16
N LYS A 86 7.99 -7.19 5.62
CA LYS A 86 8.98 -6.17 5.23
C LYS A 86 10.38 -6.59 5.64
N VAL A 87 10.57 -6.96 6.90
CA VAL A 87 11.88 -7.39 7.40
C VAL A 87 12.34 -8.61 6.60
N ARG A 88 11.53 -9.65 6.51
CA ARG A 88 11.90 -10.88 5.81
C ARG A 88 12.33 -10.66 4.36
N PHE A 89 11.51 -9.97 3.57
CA PHE A 89 11.73 -9.88 2.12
C PHE A 89 12.53 -8.66 1.70
N LEU A 90 12.31 -7.49 2.30
CA LEU A 90 13.02 -6.27 1.92
C LEU A 90 14.41 -6.21 2.54
N LEU A 91 14.56 -6.56 3.83
CA LEU A 91 15.90 -6.68 4.40
C LEU A 91 16.68 -7.78 3.68
N GLY A 92 16.02 -8.92 3.41
CA GLY A 92 16.65 -10.03 2.71
C GLY A 92 17.21 -9.63 1.34
N LYS A 93 16.44 -8.85 0.57
CA LYS A 93 16.90 -8.27 -0.70
C LYS A 93 18.09 -7.32 -0.52
N ILE A 94 18.12 -6.51 0.55
CA ILE A 94 19.21 -5.57 0.84
C ILE A 94 20.50 -6.28 1.25
N ILE A 95 20.41 -7.30 2.11
CA ILE A 95 21.58 -8.02 2.64
C ILE A 95 22.02 -9.19 1.76
N GLY A 96 21.27 -9.50 0.69
CA GLY A 96 21.56 -10.56 -0.27
C GLY A 96 21.37 -11.99 0.26
N ARG A 97 20.66 -12.16 1.38
CA ARG A 97 20.38 -13.46 2.00
C ARG A 97 19.13 -13.41 2.86
N GLU A 98 18.58 -14.57 3.22
CA GLU A 98 17.46 -14.63 4.16
C GLU A 98 17.85 -14.07 5.55
N PRO A 99 17.07 -13.13 6.12
CA PRO A 99 17.30 -12.64 7.47
C PRO A 99 16.97 -13.70 8.52
N ASP A 100 17.81 -13.79 9.54
CA ASP A 100 17.54 -14.59 10.74
C ASP A 100 16.48 -13.89 11.60
N MET A 101 15.21 -14.27 11.39
CA MET A 101 14.07 -13.62 12.02
C MET A 101 14.06 -13.83 13.54
N ASP A 102 14.41 -15.01 14.03
CA ASP A 102 14.42 -15.33 15.46
C ASP A 102 15.46 -14.49 16.19
N ARG A 103 16.65 -14.32 15.60
CA ARG A 103 17.68 -13.44 16.15
C ARG A 103 17.25 -11.98 16.13
N ILE A 104 16.60 -11.52 15.06
CA ILE A 104 16.13 -10.13 14.97
C ILE A 104 15.06 -9.85 16.03
N ILE A 105 14.09 -10.74 16.18
CA ILE A 105 13.01 -10.61 17.16
C ILE A 105 13.57 -10.66 18.60
N SER A 106 14.40 -11.66 18.92
CA SER A 106 14.98 -11.81 20.26
C SER A 106 15.95 -10.69 20.65
N SER A 107 16.59 -10.03 19.66
CA SER A 107 17.44 -8.86 19.91
C SER A 107 16.68 -7.58 20.29
N GLY A 108 15.35 -7.56 20.17
CA GLY A 108 14.52 -6.37 20.41
C GLY A 108 14.60 -5.30 19.30
N ARG A 109 15.35 -5.56 18.21
CA ARG A 109 15.54 -4.59 17.10
C ARG A 109 14.50 -4.67 15.99
N PHE A 110 13.54 -5.59 16.10
CA PHE A 110 12.54 -5.84 15.06
C PHE A 110 11.79 -4.57 14.63
N GLU A 111 11.31 -3.80 15.60
CA GLU A 111 10.53 -2.58 15.33
C GLU A 111 11.35 -1.48 14.65
N GLU A 112 12.60 -1.28 15.10
CA GLU A 112 13.54 -0.34 14.51
C GLU A 112 13.79 -0.66 13.02
N ILE A 113 14.12 -1.92 12.72
CA ILE A 113 14.41 -2.39 11.36
C ILE A 113 13.16 -2.31 10.49
N ALA A 114 12.00 -2.76 11.00
CA ALA A 114 10.74 -2.72 10.27
C ALA A 114 10.31 -1.28 9.92
N GLY A 115 10.62 -0.31 10.79
CA GLY A 115 10.34 1.11 10.57
C GLY A 115 11.20 1.74 9.46
N MET A 116 12.44 1.29 9.29
CA MET A 116 13.36 1.79 8.25
C MET A 116 13.03 1.27 6.85
N LEU A 117 12.43 0.09 6.75
CA LEU A 117 12.06 -0.50 5.47
C LEU A 117 10.77 0.14 4.94
N THR A 118 10.62 0.26 3.63
CA THR A 118 9.38 0.77 3.04
C THR A 118 9.00 0.04 1.76
N THR A 119 7.71 -0.27 1.63
CA THR A 119 7.13 -0.78 0.38
C THR A 119 6.67 0.35 -0.55
N THR A 120 6.65 1.61 -0.06
CA THR A 120 6.16 2.75 -0.84
C THR A 120 7.10 3.20 -1.94
N SER A 121 8.39 2.82 -1.86
CA SER A 121 9.38 3.12 -2.90
C SER A 121 9.45 2.06 -4.00
N LEU A 122 8.79 0.91 -3.83
CA LEU A 122 8.84 -0.19 -4.79
C LEU A 122 8.05 0.18 -6.05
N SER A 123 8.61 -0.11 -7.22
CA SER A 123 7.86 -0.05 -8.48
C SER A 123 6.75 -1.11 -8.51
N THR A 124 5.79 -0.96 -9.43
CA THR A 124 4.70 -1.91 -9.62
C THR A 124 5.22 -3.33 -9.84
N THR A 125 6.23 -3.50 -10.69
CA THR A 125 6.85 -4.79 -10.98
C THR A 125 7.54 -5.39 -9.76
N GLU A 126 8.30 -4.59 -9.02
CA GLU A 126 8.96 -5.07 -7.79
C GLU A 126 7.96 -5.48 -6.72
N PHE A 127 6.82 -4.77 -6.64
CA PHE A 127 5.77 -5.10 -5.70
C PHE A 127 5.03 -6.39 -6.08
N GLU A 128 4.80 -6.66 -7.36
CA GLU A 128 4.24 -7.94 -7.81
C GLU A 128 5.20 -9.11 -7.53
N THR A 129 6.50 -8.93 -7.76
CA THR A 129 7.51 -9.93 -7.40
C THR A 129 7.56 -10.18 -5.89
N LEU A 130 7.39 -9.12 -5.09
CA LEU A 130 7.26 -9.24 -3.63
C LEU A 130 6.02 -10.06 -3.27
N ASN A 131 4.85 -9.73 -3.84
CA ASN A 131 3.61 -10.47 -3.59
C ASN A 131 3.74 -11.95 -3.94
N ALA A 132 4.34 -12.26 -5.10
CA ALA A 132 4.56 -13.64 -5.53
C ALA A 132 5.51 -14.40 -4.59
N SER A 133 6.58 -13.74 -4.13
CA SER A 133 7.52 -14.30 -3.15
C SER A 133 6.82 -14.60 -1.82
N VAL A 134 5.98 -13.69 -1.34
CA VAL A 134 5.21 -13.86 -0.10
C VAL A 134 4.21 -15.02 -0.23
N ARG A 135 3.47 -15.11 -1.34
CA ARG A 135 2.53 -16.22 -1.58
C ARG A 135 3.23 -17.57 -1.57
N SER A 136 4.32 -17.68 -2.33
CA SER A 136 5.09 -18.92 -2.43
C SER A 136 5.63 -19.33 -1.05
N TRP A 137 6.18 -18.36 -0.33
CA TRP A 137 6.69 -18.58 1.02
C TRP A 137 5.61 -19.00 2.02
N ALA A 138 4.45 -18.33 2.04
CA ALA A 138 3.35 -18.66 2.93
C ALA A 138 2.84 -20.09 2.70
N SER A 139 2.74 -20.50 1.42
CA SER A 139 2.39 -21.87 1.05
C SER A 139 3.44 -22.87 1.52
N MET A 140 4.72 -22.58 1.36
CA MET A 140 5.80 -23.49 1.77
C MET A 140 5.97 -23.60 3.29
N GLN A 141 5.85 -22.50 4.03
CA GLN A 141 6.12 -22.52 5.48
C GLN A 141 4.91 -22.89 6.31
N PHE A 142 3.74 -22.42 5.93
CA PHE A 142 2.53 -22.53 6.75
C PHE A 142 1.45 -23.39 6.08
N GLY A 143 1.67 -23.85 4.84
CA GLY A 143 0.61 -24.51 4.07
C GLY A 143 -0.53 -23.57 3.66
N VAL A 144 -0.35 -22.25 3.83
CA VAL A 144 -1.39 -21.24 3.60
C VAL A 144 -1.43 -20.83 2.14
N LEU A 145 -2.57 -21.05 1.48
CA LEU A 145 -2.80 -20.65 0.10
C LEU A 145 -3.42 -19.24 0.06
N ILE A 146 -2.60 -18.26 -0.28
CA ILE A 146 -3.04 -16.88 -0.46
C ILE A 146 -3.54 -16.70 -1.91
N PRO A 147 -4.82 -16.32 -2.13
CA PRO A 147 -5.40 -16.17 -3.46
C PRO A 147 -4.76 -15.03 -4.24
N LEU A 148 -4.83 -15.05 -5.58
CA LEU A 148 -4.45 -13.90 -6.41
C LEU A 148 -5.45 -12.74 -6.27
N PRO A 149 -5.07 -11.51 -6.68
CA PRO A 149 -6.02 -10.42 -6.80
C PRO A 149 -7.18 -10.86 -7.72
N ASN A 150 -8.40 -10.82 -7.20
CA ASN A 150 -9.65 -11.25 -7.84
C ASN A 150 -9.95 -12.76 -7.85
N GLU A 151 -9.14 -13.59 -7.20
CA GLU A 151 -9.54 -14.96 -6.88
C GLU A 151 -10.34 -14.98 -5.57
N VAL A 152 -11.42 -15.77 -5.56
CA VAL A 152 -12.20 -16.01 -4.34
C VAL A 152 -11.42 -17.02 -3.48
N PRO A 153 -11.27 -16.79 -2.16
CA PRO A 153 -10.70 -17.80 -1.27
C PRO A 153 -11.57 -19.06 -1.38
N TYR A 154 -10.96 -20.20 -1.74
CA TYR A 154 -11.65 -21.48 -1.66
C TYR A 154 -11.93 -21.76 -0.18
N GLN A 155 -13.21 -21.77 0.20
CA GLN A 155 -13.63 -22.26 1.51
C GLN A 155 -13.64 -23.79 1.47
N TYR A 156 -12.85 -24.43 2.34
CA TYR A 156 -12.92 -25.86 2.64
C TYR A 156 -13.95 -26.11 3.74
#